data_AF-A0A418VJZ7-F1
#
_entry.id   AF-A0A418VJZ7-F1
#
_cell.length_a   1.000
_cell.length_b   1.000
_cell.length_c   1.000
_cell.angle_alpha   90.00
_cell.angle_beta   90.00
_cell.angle_gamma   90.00
#
_symmetry.space_group_name_H-M   'P 1'
#
loop_
_entity.id
_entity.type
_entity.pdbx_description
1 polymer ?
#
loop_
_entity_poly.entity_id
_entity_poly.type
_entity_poly.pdbx_seq_one_letter_code
_entity_poly.pdbx_strand_id
1 'polypeptide(L)' 'MRPEDIVAFRSRAGLTQAQLGEIIGVSRQHVYALEKGRFRLSARLGHAIMAACSAAPRSSNFG' A
#
# COMPACT_ATOMS: atom_id res chain seq x y z
N MET A 1 -10.92 -5.57 2.80
CA MET A 1 -9.60 -5.13 3.28
C MET A 1 -9.82 -3.96 4.22
N ARG A 2 -9.31 -4.07 5.44
CA ARG A 2 -9.39 -3.04 6.47
C ARG A 2 -8.15 -2.15 6.42
N PRO A 3 -8.17 -0.94 6.99
CA PRO A 3 -7.03 -0.03 6.99
C PRO A 3 -5.75 -0.66 7.58
N GLU A 4 -5.87 -1.44 8.65
CA GLU A 4 -4.77 -2.16 9.29
C GLU A 4 -4.12 -3.21 8.37
N ASP A 5 -4.90 -3.81 7.48
CA ASP A 5 -4.40 -4.81 6.53
C ASP A 5 -3.48 -4.12 5.49
N ILE A 6 -3.79 -2.87 5.09
CA ILE A 6 -2.98 -2.09 4.13
C ILE A 6 -1.60 -1.83 4.70
N VAL A 7 -1.52 -1.37 5.96
CA VAL A 7 -0.26 -1.12 6.67
C VAL A 7 0.58 -2.39 6.74
N ALA A 8 -0.05 -3.51 7.11
CA ALA A 8 0.62 -4.81 7.24
C ALA A 8 1.15 -5.32 5.91
N PHE A 9 0.35 -5.30 4.84
CA PHE A 9 0.78 -5.74 3.51
C PHE A 9 1.92 -4.89 2.97
N ARG A 10 1.78 -3.56 3.04
CA ARG A 10 2.81 -2.63 2.56
C ARG A 10 4.13 -2.83 3.32
N SER A 11 4.07 -2.94 4.64
CA SER A 11 5.28 -3.11 5.47
C SER A 11 5.95 -4.45 5.22
N ARG A 12 5.18 -5.54 5.05
CA ARG A 12 5.72 -6.86 4.66
C ARG A 12 6.36 -6.86 3.27
N ALA A 13 5.90 -6.00 2.38
CA ALA A 13 6.46 -5.77 1.06
C ALA A 13 7.69 -4.83 1.08
N GLY A 14 8.05 -4.27 2.23
CA GLY A 14 9.17 -3.32 2.34
C GLY A 14 8.92 -1.97 1.69
N LEU A 15 7.65 -1.62 1.43
CA LEU A 15 7.29 -0.38 0.72
C LEU A 15 7.03 0.77 1.71
N THR A 16 7.47 1.96 1.37
CA THR A 16 7.00 3.21 1.99
C THR A 16 5.61 3.58 1.45
N GLN A 17 4.90 4.48 2.14
CA GLN A 17 3.61 5.00 1.65
C GLN A 17 3.74 5.69 0.29
N ALA A 18 4.88 6.36 0.04
CA ALA A 18 5.13 7.06 -1.22
C ALA A 18 5.29 6.06 -2.36
N GLN A 19 6.13 5.04 -2.17
CA GLN A 19 6.32 3.97 -3.16
C GLN A 19 5.03 3.22 -3.47
N LEU A 20 4.23 2.88 -2.46
CA LEU A 20 2.93 2.26 -2.71
C LEU A 20 2.03 3.19 -3.54
N GLY A 21 2.01 4.48 -3.22
CA GLY A 21 1.24 5.50 -3.95
C GLY A 21 1.64 5.57 -5.42
N GLU A 22 2.95 5.65 -5.68
CA GLU A 22 3.51 5.64 -7.04
C GLU A 22 3.09 4.38 -7.82
N ILE A 23 3.17 3.20 -7.19
CA ILE A 23 2.80 1.93 -7.85
C ILE A 23 1.30 1.87 -8.19
N ILE A 24 0.42 2.31 -7.28
CA ILE A 24 -1.05 2.23 -7.49
C ILE A 24 -1.65 3.48 -8.13
N GLY A 25 -0.83 4.47 -8.48
CA GLY A 25 -1.24 5.70 -9.17
C GLY A 25 -2.01 6.69 -8.29
N VAL A 26 -1.65 6.81 -7.00
CA VAL A 26 -2.25 7.78 -6.06
C VAL A 26 -1.18 8.52 -5.26
N SER A 27 -1.53 9.65 -4.65
CA SER A 27 -0.58 10.40 -3.83
C SER A 27 -0.25 9.65 -2.52
N ARG A 28 0.92 9.93 -1.93
CA ARG A 28 1.28 9.46 -0.57
C ARG A 28 0.21 9.81 0.47
N GLN A 29 -0.36 11.02 0.38
CA GLN A 29 -1.42 11.46 1.30
C GLN A 29 -2.70 10.63 1.14
N HIS A 30 -3.01 10.21 -0.09
CA HIS A 30 -4.10 9.28 -0.35
C HIS A 30 -3.85 7.94 0.35
N VAL A 31 -2.64 7.36 0.21
CA VAL A 31 -2.26 6.13 0.93
C VAL A 31 -2.39 6.29 2.45
N TYR A 32 -1.89 7.40 3.01
CA TYR A 32 -2.05 7.71 4.42
C TYR A 32 -3.52 7.73 4.85
N ALA A 33 -4.40 8.35 4.06
CA ALA A 33 -5.83 8.41 4.37
C ALA A 33 -6.51 7.03 4.32
N LEU A 34 -6.11 6.16 3.38
CA LEU A 34 -6.56 4.76 3.32
C LEU A 34 -6.14 3.98 4.56
N GLU A 35 -4.87 4.09 4.97
CA GLU A 35 -4.34 3.43 6.18
C GLU A 35 -4.97 3.94 7.48
N LYS A 36 -5.54 5.16 7.46
CA LYS A 36 -6.32 5.71 8.58
C LYS A 36 -7.82 5.45 8.48
N GLY A 37 -8.28 4.72 7.46
CA GLY A 37 -9.70 4.43 7.25
C GLY A 37 -10.57 5.66 6.98
N ARG A 38 -9.96 6.74 6.47
CA ARG A 38 -10.67 8.01 6.20
C ARG A 38 -11.55 7.94 4.95
N PHE A 39 -11.42 6.89 4.14
CA PHE A 39 -12.21 6.67 2.94
C PHE A 39 -12.66 5.22 2.83
N ARG A 40 -13.80 5.00 2.15
CA ARG A 40 -14.21 3.66 1.73
C ARG A 40 -13.29 3.20 0.60
N LEU A 41 -12.56 2.12 0.87
CA LEU A 41 -11.73 1.46 -0.13
C LEU A 41 -12.62 0.81 -1.21
N SER A 42 -12.37 1.14 -2.47
CA SER A 42 -13.02 0.45 -3.59
C SER A 42 -12.37 -0.92 -3.84
N ALA A 43 -13.13 -1.87 -4.37
CA ALA A 43 -12.62 -3.20 -4.69
C ALA A 43 -11.40 -3.15 -5.63
N ARG A 44 -11.46 -2.28 -6.66
CA ARG A 44 -10.35 -2.04 -7.61
C ARG A 44 -9.08 -1.59 -6.90
N LEU A 45 -9.19 -0.63 -5.98
CA LEU A 45 -8.03 -0.11 -5.26
C LEU A 45 -7.46 -1.14 -4.29
N GLY A 46 -8.33 -1.94 -3.64
CA GLY A 46 -7.89 -3.08 -2.84
C GLY A 46 -7.10 -4.12 -3.64
N HIS A 47 -7.55 -4.45 -4.85
CA HIS A 47 -6.82 -5.34 -5.75
C HIS A 47 -5.46 -4.77 -6.16
N ALA A 48 -5.40 -3.47 -6.49
CA ALA A 48 -4.14 -2.81 -6.85
C ALA A 48 -3.12 -2.85 -5.70
N ILE A 49 -3.56 -2.59 -4.46
CA ILE A 49 -2.70 -2.67 -3.27
C ILE A 49 -2.15 -4.09 -3.08
N MET A 50 -3.00 -5.12 -3.19
CA MET A 50 -2.57 -6.51 -3.06
C MET A 50 -1.56 -6.90 -4.13
N ALA A 51 -1.81 -6.53 -5.38
CA ALA A 51 -0.90 -6.79 -6.49
C ALA A 51 0.45 -6.10 -6.29
N ALA A 52 0.44 -4.80 -5.92
CA ALA A 52 1.65 -4.03 -5.64
C ALA A 52 2.50 -4.66 -4.53
N CYS A 53 1.87 -5.08 -3.42
CA CYS A 53 2.58 -5.68 -2.30
C CYS A 53 3.05 -7.12 -2.58
N SER A 54 2.40 -7.83 -3.51
CA SER A 54 2.79 -9.19 -3.90
C SER A 54 3.91 -9.22 -4.94
N ALA A 55 3.97 -8.20 -5.80
CA ALA A 55 4.99 -8.07 -6.84
C ALA A 55 6.28 -7.39 -6.36
N ALA A 56 6.23 -6.67 -5.23
CA ALA A 56 7.42 -6.05 -4.66
C ALA A 56 8.45 -7.13 -4.27
N PRO A 57 9.70 -7.07 -4.77
CA PRO A 57 10.74 -7.96 -4.29
C PRO A 57 10.89 -7.74 -2.78
N ARG A 58 10.99 -8.82 -2.00
CA ARG A 58 11.29 -8.72 -0.56
C ARG A 58 12.58 -7.92 -0.45
N SER A 59 12.49 -6.65 -0.07
CA SER A 59 13.65 -5.77 -0.05
C SER A 59 14.64 -6.33 0.97
N SER A 60 15.69 -6.98 0.46
CA SER A 60 16.98 -7.08 1.11
C SER A 60 17.45 -5.65 1.32
N ASN A 61 17.40 -5.24 2.58
CA ASN A 61 17.80 -3.96 3.12
C ASN A 61 19.17 -3.53 2.56
N PHE A 62 19.19 -2.67 1.54
CA PHE A 62 20.40 -1.92 1.18
C PHE A 62 20.44 -0.68 2.08
N GLY A 63 21.14 -0.82 3.20
CA GLY A 63 21.74 0.28 3.96
C GLY A 63 23.19 0.45 3.56
#